data_AF-A0A950TW00-F1
#
_entry.id   AF-A0A950TW00-F1
#
_cell.length_a   1.000
_cell.length_b   1.000
_cell.length_c   1.000
_cell.angle_alpha   90.00
_cell.angle_beta   90.00
_cell.angle_gamma   90.00
#
_symmetry.space_group_name_H-M   'P 1'
#
loop_
_entity.id
_entity.type
_entity.pdbx_description
1 polymer ?
#
loop_
_entity_poly.entity_id
_entity_poly.type
_entity_poly.pdbx_seq_one_letter_code
_entity_poly.pdbx_strand_id
1 'polypeptide(L)' 'VELPSVGAIKLLVERGTGVALVPRLSAEAEIAAGTLKALRVRELRLERKLNIIYRRNSELSHAARAFLEIAQSK' A
#
# COMPACT_ATOMS: atom_id res chain seq x y z
N VAL A 1 -7.20 -18.33 -1.15
CA VAL A 1 -5.88 -18.46 -1.82
C VAL A 1 -5.00 -17.37 -1.26
N GLU A 2 -3.86 -17.73 -0.69
CA GLU A 2 -2.86 -16.75 -0.23
C GLU A 2 -1.81 -16.58 -1.32
N LEU A 3 -1.41 -15.33 -1.54
CA LEU A 3 -0.43 -14.97 -2.56
C LEU A 3 0.71 -14.19 -1.91
N PRO A 4 1.96 -14.44 -2.32
CA PRO A 4 3.13 -13.93 -1.60
C PRO A 4 3.38 -12.43 -1.86
N SER A 5 2.66 -11.80 -2.79
CA SER A 5 2.87 -10.39 -3.12
C SER A 5 1.61 -9.70 -3.62
N VAL A 6 1.55 -8.38 -3.42
CA VAL A 6 0.47 -7.53 -3.93
C VAL A 6 0.38 -7.60 -5.46
N GLY A 7 1.53 -7.69 -6.16
CA GLY A 7 1.54 -7.84 -7.62
C GLY A 7 0.87 -9.13 -8.09
N ALA A 8 1.15 -10.25 -7.43
CA ALA A 8 0.52 -11.53 -7.74
C ALA A 8 -1.01 -11.48 -7.49
N ILE A 9 -1.44 -10.84 -6.40
CA ILE A 9 -2.86 -10.62 -6.10
C ILE A 9 -3.54 -9.86 -7.22
N LYS A 10 -2.97 -8.72 -7.65
CA LYS A 10 -3.53 -7.91 -8.73
C LYS A 10 -3.67 -8.71 -10.03
N LEU A 11 -2.61 -9.41 -10.45
CA LEU A 11 -2.62 -10.22 -11.67
C LEU A 11 -3.71 -11.31 -11.65
N LEU A 12 -3.93 -11.94 -10.50
CA LEU A 12 -4.94 -12.99 -10.36
C LEU A 12 -6.36 -12.41 -10.51
N VAL A 13 -6.61 -11.23 -9.93
CA VAL A 13 -7.89 -10.52 -10.05
C VAL A 13 -8.10 -10.02 -11.48
N GLU A 14 -7.08 -9.46 -12.12
CA GLU A 14 -7.14 -9.04 -13.54
C GLU A 14 -7.50 -10.20 -14.47
N ARG A 15 -7.06 -11.43 -14.13
CA ARG A 15 -7.42 -12.66 -14.85
C ARG A 15 -8.82 -13.19 -14.53
N GLY A 16 -9.62 -12.43 -13.79
CA GLY A 16 -11.00 -12.79 -13.45
C GLY A 16 -11.14 -13.74 -12.26
N THR A 17 -10.06 -13.95 -11.49
CA THR A 17 -10.11 -14.85 -10.33
C THR A 17 -10.59 -14.10 -9.08
N GLY A 18 -11.87 -13.71 -9.10
CA GLY A 18 -12.56 -13.13 -7.94
C GLY A 18 -12.19 -11.67 -7.63
N VAL A 19 -12.20 -11.33 -6.34
CA VAL A 19 -11.92 -9.98 -5.81
C VAL A 19 -10.88 -10.05 -4.70
N ALA A 20 -10.13 -8.97 -4.49
CA ALA A 20 -9.13 -8.88 -3.43
C ALA A 20 -9.17 -7.53 -2.71
N LEU A 21 -8.76 -7.55 -1.45
CA LEU A 21 -8.55 -6.36 -0.64
C LEU A 21 -7.06 -6.02 -0.62
N VAL A 22 -6.69 -4.89 -1.20
CA VAL A 22 -5.30 -4.40 -1.27
C VAL A 22 -5.25 -2.90 -0.96
N PRO A 23 -4.09 -2.34 -0.55
CA PRO A 23 -3.96 -0.90 -0.38
C PRO A 23 -4.27 -0.16 -1.69
N ARG A 24 -5.11 0.88 -1.63
CA ARG A 24 -5.53 1.63 -2.82
C ARG A 24 -4.35 2.11 -3.66
N LEU A 25 -3.35 2.73 -3.03
CA LEU A 25 -2.13 3.21 -3.68
C LEU A 25 -1.43 2.15 -4.54
N SER A 26 -1.54 0.87 -4.17
CA SER A 26 -0.88 -0.22 -4.91
C SER A 26 -1.61 -0.64 -6.18
N ALA A 27 -2.88 -0.25 -6.35
CA ALA A 27 -3.73 -0.62 -7.49
C ALA A 27 -4.12 0.59 -8.35
N GLU A 28 -3.62 1.79 -8.04
CA GLU A 28 -4.00 3.03 -8.73
C GLU A 28 -3.67 2.99 -10.22
N ALA A 29 -2.55 2.40 -10.60
CA ALA A 29 -2.16 2.26 -12.00
C ALA A 29 -3.16 1.40 -12.80
N GLU A 30 -3.50 0.22 -12.27
CA GLU A 30 -4.45 -0.70 -12.90
C GLU A 30 -5.89 -0.15 -12.92
N ILE A 31 -6.28 0.58 -11.86
CA ILE A 31 -7.56 1.27 -11.82
C ILE A 31 -7.62 2.39 -12.87
N ALA A 32 -6.56 3.18 -12.99
CA ALA A 32 -6.45 4.24 -13.99
C ALA A 32 -6.41 3.68 -15.43
N ALA A 33 -5.74 2.55 -15.62
CA ALA A 33 -5.71 1.83 -16.90
C ALA A 33 -7.02 1.09 -17.21
N GLY A 34 -7.92 0.93 -16.24
CA GLY A 34 -9.20 0.23 -16.38
C GLY A 34 -9.11 -1.30 -16.37
N THR A 35 -7.94 -1.87 -16.07
CA THR A 35 -7.76 -3.33 -15.93
C THR A 35 -8.31 -3.86 -14.61
N LEU A 36 -8.39 -3.01 -13.59
CA LEU A 36 -9.05 -3.29 -12.32
C LEU A 36 -10.14 -2.26 -12.02
N LYS A 37 -11.18 -2.69 -11.29
CA LYS A 37 -12.24 -1.81 -10.78
C LYS A 37 -12.22 -1.76 -9.27
N ALA A 38 -12.20 -0.56 -8.70
CA ALA A 38 -12.33 -0.36 -7.27
C ALA A 38 -13.79 -0.53 -6.82
N LEU A 39 -14.01 -1.35 -5.79
CA LEU A 39 -15.31 -1.53 -5.16
C LEU A 39 -15.33 -0.80 -3.81
N ARG A 40 -16.37 -0.01 -3.56
CA ARG A 40 -16.59 0.66 -2.28
C ARG A 40 -17.55 -0.19 -1.43
N VAL A 41 -17.06 -0.70 -0.31
CA VAL A 41 -17.85 -1.44 0.70
C VAL A 41 -18.13 -0.49 1.87
N ARG A 42 -19.40 -0.19 2.16
CA ARG A 42 -19.79 0.88 3.11
C ARG A 42 -19.42 0.55 4.55
N GLU A 43 -19.50 -0.73 4.88
CA GLU A 43 -19.26 -1.32 6.19
C GLU A 43 -17.75 -1.46 6.47
N LEU A 44 -16.90 -1.35 5.43
CA LEU A 44 -15.46 -1.57 5.53
C LEU A 44 -14.71 -0.23 5.60
N ARG A 45 -14.60 0.33 6.81
CA ARG A 45 -13.77 1.50 7.08
C ARG A 45 -12.41 1.06 7.64
N LEU A 46 -11.43 0.92 6.75
CA LEU A 46 -10.07 0.54 7.11
C LEU A 46 -9.18 1.78 7.16
N GLU A 47 -8.66 2.09 8.34
CA GLU A 47 -7.65 3.12 8.51
C GLU A 47 -6.26 2.51 8.36
N ARG A 48 -5.48 3.02 7.41
CA ARG A 48 -4.08 2.62 7.25
C ARG A 48 -3.21 3.44 8.20
N LYS A 49 -2.66 2.80 9.23
CA LYS A 49 -1.62 3.39 10.10
C LYS A 49 -0.24 3.08 9.52
N LEU A 50 0.47 4.10 9.05
CA LEU A 50 1.87 4.01 8.64
C LEU A 50 2.76 4.45 9.78
N ASN A 51 3.81 3.68 10.07
CA ASN A 51 4.78 3.98 11.12
C ASN A 51 6.19 3.95 10.53
N ILE A 52 7.05 4.84 11.00
CA ILE A 52 8.48 4.82 10.68
C ILE A 52 9.22 4.22 11.86
N ILE A 53 10.04 3.20 11.62
CA ILE A 53 10.72 2.43 12.66
C ILE A 53 12.23 2.55 12.45
N TYR A 54 12.95 2.92 13.50
CA TYR A 54 14.41 2.95 13.55
C TYR A 54 14.91 2.58 14.96
N ARG A 55 16.18 2.18 15.06
CA ARG A 55 16.77 1.74 16.34
C ARG A 55 16.82 2.91 17.33
N ARG A 56 16.19 2.75 18.50
CA ARG A 56 16.06 3.79 19.54
C ARG A 56 17.40 4.42 19.95
N ASN A 57 18.44 3.61 20.09
CA ASN A 57 19.75 4.06 20.58
C ASN A 57 20.79 4.20 19.46
N SER A 58 20.34 4.41 18.22
CA SER A 58 21.23 4.69 17.08
C SER A 58 21.19 6.19 16.79
N GLU A 59 22.35 6.79 16.54
CA GLU A 59 22.36 8.12 15.94
C GLU A 59 21.85 8.02 14.49
N LEU A 60 20.89 8.88 14.15
CA LEU A 60 20.45 9.05 12.79
C LEU A 60 21.47 9.93 12.05
N SER A 61 21.89 9.48 10.87
CA SER A 61 22.72 10.28 9.97
C SER A 61 21.98 11.54 9.53
N HIS A 62 22.73 12.53 9.02
CA HIS A 62 22.12 13.74 8.47
C HIS A 62 21.06 13.42 7.39
N ALA A 63 21.39 12.51 6.47
CA ALA A 63 20.46 12.05 5.44
C ALA A 63 19.22 11.36 6.02
N ALA A 64 19.38 10.55 7.08
CA ALA A 64 18.25 9.88 7.71
C ALA A 64 17.29 10.88 8.40
N ARG A 65 17.82 11.93 9.06
CA ARG A 65 16.98 12.99 9.65
C ARG A 65 16.22 13.77 8.59
N ALA A 66 16.90 14.19 7.52
CA ALA A 66 16.25 14.87 6.40
C ALA A 66 15.17 13.99 5.75
N PHE A 67 15.43 12.69 5.60
CA PHE A 67 14.42 11.75 5.12
C PHE A 67 13.20 11.66 6.05
N LEU A 68 13.40 11.62 7.37
CA LEU A 68 12.30 11.59 8.33
C LEU A 68 11.44 12.86 8.27
N GLU A 69 12.07 14.03 8.14
CA GLU A 69 11.36 15.30 7.99
C GLU A 69 10.44 15.27 6.76
N ILE A 70 10.96 14.81 5.62
CA ILE A 70 10.18 14.68 4.38
C ILE A 70 9.09 13.61 4.53
N ALA A 71 9.43 12.43 5.06
CA ALA A 71 8.50 11.31 5.17
C ALA A 71 7.36 11.54 6.17
N GLN A 72 7.56 12.45 7.15
CA GLN A 72 6.53 12.86 8.09
C GLN A 72 5.74 14.10 7.64
N SER A 73 6.24 14.83 6.63
CA SER A 73 5.50 15.94 6.04
C SER A 73 4.22 15.40 5.36
N LYS A 74 3.07 15.93 5.80
CA LYS A 74 1.74 15.54 5.30
C LYS A 74 1.43 16.19 3.97
#